data_AF-A0A0G1BTJ0-F1
#
_entry.id   AF-A0A0G1BTJ0-F1
#
_cell.length_a   1.000
_cell.length_b   1.000
_cell.length_c   1.000
_cell.angle_alpha   90.00
_cell.angle_beta   90.00
_cell.angle_gamma   90.00
#
_symmetry.space_group_name_H-M   'P 1'
#
loop_
_entity.id
_entity.type
_entity.pdbx_description
1 polymer ?
#
loop_
_entity_poly.entity_id
_entity_poly.type
_entity_poly.pdbx_seq_one_letter_code
_entity_poly.pdbx_strand_id
1 'polypeptide(L)' 'MSQDFLIKLACKDCKRINYWSSKNKKKVERKIELKKYCKWCKKQTKHTEIKK' A
#
# COMPACT_ATOMS: atom_id res chain seq x y z
N MET A 1 19.67 -0.57 10.78
CA MET A 1 18.94 -1.27 9.70
C MET A 1 17.75 -0.41 9.29
N SER A 2 17.90 0.45 8.29
CA SER A 2 16.91 1.46 7.92
C SER A 2 15.80 0.86 7.04
N GLN A 3 14.54 1.11 7.39
CA GLN A 3 13.36 0.70 6.62
C GLN A 3 13.09 1.66 5.45
N ASP A 4 14.12 2.05 4.69
CA ASP A 4 14.01 3.12 3.68
C ASP A 4 13.06 2.77 2.52
N PHE A 5 12.95 1.47 2.25
CA PHE A 5 12.13 0.93 1.18
C PHE A 5 10.73 0.50 1.63
N LEU A 6 10.42 0.52 2.93
CA LEU A 6 9.13 0.03 3.42
C LEU A 6 8.02 1.04 3.10
N ILE A 7 6.96 0.56 2.46
CA ILE A 7 5.77 1.32 2.10
C ILE A 7 4.50 0.67 2.67
N LYS A 8 3.55 1.50 3.07
CA LYS A 8 2.25 1.08 3.57
C LYS A 8 1.23 1.13 2.43
N LEU A 9 0.39 0.12 2.33
CA LEU A 9 -0.71 0.08 1.39
C LEU A 9 -2.03 0.14 2.17
N ALA A 10 -2.78 1.20 1.92
CA ALA A 10 -4.06 1.42 2.56
C ALA A 10 -5.22 1.17 1.60
N CYS A 11 -6.27 0.53 2.09
CA CYS A 11 -7.50 0.33 1.35
C CYS A 11 -8.20 1.68 1.12
N LYS A 12 -8.67 1.94 -0.10
CA LYS A 12 -9.40 3.18 -0.43
C LYS A 12 -10.73 3.32 0.33
N ASP A 13 -11.40 2.20 0.61
CA ASP A 13 -12.75 2.18 1.20
C ASP A 13 -12.72 2.32 2.72
N CYS A 14 -11.89 1.52 3.41
CA CYS A 14 -11.81 1.56 4.87
C CYS A 14 -10.64 2.41 5.41
N LYS A 15 -9.78 2.95 4.54
CA LYS A 15 -8.58 3.73 4.87
C LYS A 15 -7.58 3.01 5.79
N ARG A 16 -7.79 1.71 6.07
CA ARG A 16 -6.91 0.90 6.91
C ARG A 16 -5.71 0.42 6.12
N ILE A 17 -4.56 0.43 6.79
CA ILE A 17 -3.32 -0.15 6.29
C ILE A 17 -3.41 -1.66 6.50
N ASN A 18 -3.55 -2.39 5.40
CA ASN A 18 -3.70 -3.84 5.43
C ASN A 18 -2.41 -4.56 4.99
N TYR A 19 -1.58 -3.89 4.19
CA TYR A 19 -0.41 -4.48 3.58
C TYR A 19 0.81 -3.59 3.75
N TRP A 20 1.95 -4.26 3.87
CA TRP A 20 3.27 -3.66 3.86
C TRP A 20 4.00 -4.23 2.65
N SER A 21 4.60 -3.35 1.86
CA SER A 21 5.41 -3.74 0.71
C SER A 21 6.74 -3.02 0.78
N SER A 22 7.73 -3.51 0.06
CA SER A 22 8.94 -2.74 -0.21
C SER A 22 8.85 -2.09 -1.59
N LYS A 23 9.39 -0.89 -1.72
CA LYS A 23 9.52 -0.16 -2.98
C LYS A 23 10.77 0.69 -2.94
N ASN A 24 11.54 0.62 -4.01
CA ASN A 24 12.66 1.53 -4.21
C ASN A 24 12.15 2.88 -4.73
N LYS A 25 12.06 3.87 -3.84
CA LYS A 25 11.60 5.23 -4.14
C LYS A 25 12.43 5.91 -5.24
N LYS A 26 13.70 5.51 -5.43
CA LYS A 26 14.59 6.07 -6.47
C LYS A 26 14.30 5.54 -7.87
N LYS A 27 13.79 4.32 -8.01
CA LYS A 27 13.51 3.69 -9.32
C LYS A 27 12.05 3.82 -9.75
N VAL A 28 11.13 3.94 -8.79
CA VAL A 28 9.69 3.93 -9.06
C VAL A 28 9.06 5.15 -8.42
N GLU A 29 8.87 6.20 -9.22
CA GLU A 29 8.26 7.46 -8.77
C GLU A 29 6.72 7.42 -8.81
N ARG A 30 6.15 6.53 -9.63
CA ARG A 30 4.69 6.37 -9.76
C ARG A 30 4.06 5.86 -8.46
N LYS A 31 2.90 6.41 -8.10
CA LYS A 31 2.07 5.90 -7.00
C LYS A 31 1.63 4.47 -7.32
N ILE A 32 1.85 3.55 -6.39
CA ILE A 32 1.41 2.17 -6.55
C ILE A 32 -0.06 2.07 -6.13
N GLU A 33 -0.90 1.63 -7.05
CA GLU A 33 -2.27 1.23 -6.78
C GLU A 33 -2.43 -0.26 -7.10
N LEU A 34 -2.77 -1.05 -6.09
CA LEU A 34 -2.93 -2.49 -6.24
C LEU A 34 -4.36 -2.90 -5.88
N LYS A 35 -5.02 -3.66 -6.76
CA LYS A 35 -6.27 -4.33 -6.40
C LYS A 35 -5.94 -5.54 -5.55
N LYS A 36 -6.27 -5.48 -4.26
CA LYS A 36 -6.04 -6.56 -3.29
C LYS A 36 -7.30 -6.76 -2.45
N TYR A 37 -7.43 -7.94 -1.88
CA TYR A 37 -8.53 -8.24 -0.98
C TYR A 37 -8.39 -7.46 0.33
N CYS A 38 -9.45 -6.78 0.76
CA CYS A 38 -9.47 -6.14 2.06
C CYS A 38 -10.21 -7.06 3.05
N LYS A 39 -9.52 -7.55 4.09
CA LYS A 39 -10.11 -8.39 5.15
C LYS A 39 -11.30 -7.71 5.85
N TRP A 40 -11.27 -6.39 5.98
CA TRP A 40 -12.29 -5.61 6.66
C TRP A 40 -13.54 -5.36 5.82
N CYS A 41 -13.34 -5.06 4.53
CA CYS A 41 -14.46 -4.83 3.61
C CYS A 41 -15.00 -6.12 2.98
N LYS A 42 -14.32 -7.27 3.21
CA LYS A 42 -14.60 -8.58 2.63
C LYS A 42 -14.76 -8.58 1.10
N LYS A 43 -14.09 -7.65 0.41
CA LYS A 43 -14.13 -7.49 -1.04
C LYS A 43 -12.76 -7.08 -1.59
N GLN A 44 -12.54 -7.26 -2.89
CA GLN A 44 -11.36 -6.74 -3.56
C GLN A 44 -11.49 -5.23 -3.75
N THR A 45 -10.55 -4.48 -3.19
CA THR A 45 -10.53 -3.01 -3.24
C THR A 45 -9.19 -2.53 -3.77
N LYS A 46 -9.19 -1.31 -4.32
CA LYS A 46 -7.94 -0.62 -4.66
C LYS A 46 -7.26 -0.20 -3.37
N HIS A 47 -6.03 -0.65 -3.19
CA HIS A 47 -5.13 -0.24 -2.13
C HIS A 47 -4.13 0.74 -2.70
N THR A 48 -4.01 1.92 -2.09
CA THR A 48 -3.11 2.99 -2.50
C THR A 48 -1.92 3.05 -1.57
N GLU A 49 -0.75 3.36 -2.13
CA GLU A 49 0.45 3.64 -1.36
C GLU A 49 0.28 4.88 -0.47
N ILE A 50 0.48 4.71 0.84
CA ILE A 50 0.61 5.80 1.80
C ILE A 50 2.11 5.97 2.08
N LYS A 51 2.64 7.14 1.72
CA LYS A 51 3.96 7.56 2.18
C LYS A 51 3.91 7.78 3.68
N LYS A 52 4.96 7.35 4.38
CA LYS A 52 5.20 7.75 5.77
C LYS A 52 5.34 9.26 5.84
#